data_AF-A0A4Q0ZC99-F1
#
_entry.id   AF-A0A4Q0ZC99-F1
#
_cell.length_a   1.000
_cell.length_b   1.000
_cell.length_c   1.000
_cell.angle_alpha   90.00
_cell.angle_beta   90.00
_cell.angle_gamma   90.00
#
_symmetry.space_group_name_H-M   'P 1'
#
loop_
_entity.id
_entity.type
_entity.pdbx_description
1 polymer ?
#
loop_
_entity_poly.entity_id
_entity_poly.type
_entity_poly.pdbx_seq_one_letter_code
_entity_poly.pdbx_strand_id
1 'polypeptide(L)'
;MSFLENISNFFSLLKESNYNLALVYSQDSSSFYSVLLLLFIVILIVGYFIRDSFKKAELSKLISNITKVSNFSEFEQKLSKIADEISKRGLEIANKLNLSKEDILTKGLVLTKDFDIKQKIEAYKKISSDFSLISKNTKKYNIEELSKFYEEKSISLLEDNLLKQIENYYKNVRFTQTEAENIDFLVSYANSLSNPLVILKPLENEINKFSFTFNLELFKFIKKLDKNSSKVLSYALNKKIEELFCSEREKISVAILAYVLKTDEKQKVYDYISNLKDNNHLQTLYFNFFAKSKDIDLDLAFIKNEIEIVNDYKEYINSQITYNWKDLKFIKHIINSSGVLRVIGHIDYRNVLERIEKLENEVDFNATVAKILEVSRNAEKIAKEAKAIARSK
;
A
#
# COMPACT_ATOMS: atom_id res chain seq x y z
N MET A 1 24.18 24.08 66.00
CA MET A 1 24.29 25.35 65.27
C MET A 1 23.40 25.31 64.06
N SER A 2 22.72 26.42 63.78
CA SER A 2 22.00 26.59 62.52
C SER A 2 22.97 26.74 61.35
N PHE A 3 22.54 26.43 60.13
CA PHE A 3 23.36 26.59 58.92
C PHE A 3 23.90 28.03 58.76
N LEU A 4 23.10 29.03 59.15
CA LEU A 4 23.50 30.44 59.12
C LEU A 4 24.53 30.80 60.21
N GLU A 5 24.43 30.19 61.39
CA GLU A 5 25.45 30.32 62.44
C GLU A 5 26.80 29.75 61.97
N ASN A 6 26.80 28.60 61.32
CA ASN A 6 28.01 28.00 60.74
C ASN A 6 28.67 28.90 59.68
N ILE A 7 27.87 29.59 58.85
CA ILE A 7 28.39 30.54 57.87
C ILE A 7 29.00 31.76 58.58
N SER A 8 28.31 32.31 59.58
CA SER A 8 28.81 33.45 60.36
C SER A 8 30.12 33.11 61.08
N ASN A 9 30.19 31.93 61.70
CA ASN A 9 31.38 31.45 62.39
C ASN A 9 32.55 31.22 61.44
N PHE A 10 32.30 30.69 60.24
CA PHE A 10 33.33 30.59 59.21
C PHE A 10 33.98 31.95 58.91
N PHE A 11 33.18 32.99 58.65
CA PHE A 11 33.73 34.32 58.33
C PHE A 11 34.44 34.97 59.52
N SER A 12 34.01 34.71 60.75
CA SER A 12 34.73 35.13 61.97
C SER A 12 36.10 34.46 62.07
N LEU A 13 36.14 33.12 61.98
CA LEU A 13 37.37 32.32 62.04
C LEU A 13 38.31 32.63 60.88
N LEU A 14 37.78 32.91 59.69
CA LEU A 14 38.57 33.32 58.53
C LEU A 14 39.35 34.62 58.80
N LYS A 15 38.72 35.58 59.49
CA LYS A 15 39.35 36.84 59.86
C LYS A 15 40.38 36.67 60.97
N GLU A 16 40.08 35.84 61.97
CA GLU A 16 40.98 35.52 63.08
C GLU A 16 42.21 34.72 62.64
N SER A 17 42.05 33.82 61.67
CA SER A 17 43.13 32.98 61.11
C SER A 17 43.98 33.67 60.04
N ASN A 18 43.85 34.99 59.86
CA ASN A 18 44.50 35.77 58.81
C ASN A 18 44.28 35.16 57.40
N TYR A 19 43.04 34.74 57.13
CA TYR A 19 42.58 34.15 55.87
C TYR A 19 43.19 32.78 55.52
N ASN A 20 43.77 32.06 56.48
CA ASN A 20 44.29 30.71 56.26
C ASN A 20 43.18 29.65 56.35
N LEU A 21 42.72 29.18 55.19
CA LEU A 21 41.66 28.17 55.07
C LEU A 21 41.98 26.82 55.74
N ALA A 22 43.26 26.42 55.79
CA ALA A 22 43.64 25.17 56.44
C ALA A 22 43.48 25.26 57.97
N LEU A 23 43.75 26.45 58.54
CA LEU A 23 43.52 26.71 59.96
C LEU A 23 42.03 26.72 60.29
N VAL A 24 41.19 27.39 59.47
CA VAL A 24 39.73 27.38 59.65
C VAL A 24 39.16 25.96 59.57
N TYR A 25 39.61 25.15 58.60
CA TYR A 25 39.20 23.75 58.48
C TYR A 25 39.58 22.91 59.70
N SER A 26 40.80 23.11 60.22
CA SER A 26 41.29 22.39 61.40
C SER A 26 40.57 22.77 62.69
N GLN A 27 40.10 24.02 62.80
CA GLN A 27 39.42 24.55 63.99
C GLN A 27 37.91 24.26 63.99
N ASP A 28 37.25 24.42 62.85
CA ASP A 28 35.83 24.14 62.70
C ASP A 28 35.52 23.64 61.28
N SER A 29 35.67 22.33 61.09
CA SER A 29 35.36 21.66 59.84
C SER A 29 33.88 21.79 59.44
N SER A 30 32.96 21.91 60.40
CA SER A 30 31.53 22.00 60.14
C SER A 30 31.13 23.34 59.51
N SER A 31 31.71 24.44 59.99
CA SER A 31 31.58 25.77 59.40
C SER A 31 32.23 25.86 58.02
N PHE A 32 33.39 25.23 57.84
CA PHE A 32 34.07 25.11 56.54
C PHE A 32 33.20 24.40 55.48
N TYR A 33 32.67 23.20 55.80
CA TYR A 33 31.79 22.47 54.88
C TYR A 33 30.48 23.20 54.58
N SER A 34 29.94 23.98 55.53
CA SER A 34 28.72 24.77 55.34
C SER A 34 28.92 25.87 54.28
N VAL A 35 30.07 26.56 54.28
CA VAL A 35 30.41 27.57 53.25
C VAL A 35 30.74 26.92 51.90
N LEU A 36 31.39 25.76 51.90
CA LEU A 36 31.66 25.01 50.67
C LEU A 36 30.36 24.53 49.99
N LEU A 37 29.38 24.06 50.78
CA LEU A 37 28.04 23.73 50.31
C LEU A 37 27.32 24.96 49.72
N LEU A 38 27.40 26.11 50.40
CA LEU A 38 26.84 27.37 49.90
C LEU A 38 27.42 27.74 48.52
N LEU A 39 28.75 27.70 48.38
CA LEU A 39 29.45 27.95 47.12
C LEU A 39 29.01 26.98 46.03
N PHE A 40 28.88 25.69 46.36
CA PHE A 40 28.40 24.68 45.43
C PHE A 40 26.97 24.98 44.94
N ILE A 41 26.06 25.37 45.84
CA ILE A 41 24.69 25.78 45.49
C ILE A 41 24.70 27.01 44.57
N VAL A 42 25.53 28.02 44.87
CA VAL A 42 25.68 29.22 44.03
C VAL A 42 26.17 28.85 42.62
N ILE A 43 27.16 27.96 42.50
CA ILE A 43 27.64 27.47 41.21
C ILE A 43 26.54 26.76 40.42
N LEU A 44 25.72 25.94 41.08
CA LEU A 44 24.58 25.27 40.43
C LEU A 44 23.53 26.28 39.94
N ILE A 45 23.24 27.31 40.73
CA ILE A 45 22.31 28.39 40.35
C ILE A 45 22.85 29.16 39.14
N VAL A 46 24.12 29.56 39.17
CA VAL A 46 24.77 30.25 38.04
C VAL A 46 24.76 29.37 36.79
N GLY A 47 25.13 28.09 36.92
CA GLY A 47 25.09 27.13 35.83
C GLY A 47 23.69 26.95 35.23
N TYR A 48 22.65 26.95 36.06
CA TYR A 48 21.25 26.91 35.63
C TYR A 48 20.88 28.15 34.80
N PHE A 49 21.21 29.36 35.27
CA PHE A 49 20.92 30.60 34.53
C PHE A 49 21.68 30.69 33.21
N ILE A 50 22.97 30.32 33.18
CA ILE A 50 23.75 30.27 31.94
C ILE A 50 23.10 29.31 30.94
N ARG A 51 22.70 28.12 31.39
CA ARG A 51 22.04 27.12 30.56
C ARG A 51 20.70 27.61 30.03
N ASP A 52 19.87 28.25 30.86
CA ASP A 52 18.58 28.79 30.43
C ASP A 52 18.74 29.90 29.40
N SER A 53 19.68 30.83 29.62
CA SER A 53 20.01 31.90 28.67
C SER A 53 20.48 31.35 27.32
N PHE A 54 21.35 30.33 27.32
CA PHE A 54 21.79 29.68 26.09
C PHE A 54 20.62 29.06 25.33
N LYS A 55 19.74 28.32 26.03
CA LYS A 55 18.57 27.70 25.41
C LYS A 55 17.55 28.71 24.88
N LYS A 56 17.36 29.84 25.56
CA LYS A 56 16.55 30.97 25.07
C LYS A 56 17.11 31.54 23.78
N ALA A 57 18.41 31.80 23.73
CA ALA A 57 19.09 32.31 22.53
C ALA A 57 18.98 31.32 21.37
N GLU A 58 19.15 30.03 21.64
CA GLU A 58 19.00 28.96 20.65
C GLU A 58 17.57 28.92 20.07
N LEU A 59 16.54 28.91 20.92
CA LEU A 59 15.14 28.89 20.48
C LEU A 59 14.78 30.19 19.72
N SER A 60 15.27 31.33 20.19
CA SER A 60 15.13 32.62 19.52
C SER A 60 15.72 32.59 18.10
N LYS A 61 16.89 31.97 17.93
CA LYS A 61 17.54 31.79 16.62
C LYS A 61 16.78 30.80 15.74
N LEU A 62 16.20 29.75 16.31
CA LEU A 62 15.34 28.79 15.59
C LEU A 62 14.11 29.48 15.01
N ILE A 63 13.39 30.26 15.82
CA ILE A 63 12.19 31.01 15.38
C ILE A 63 12.53 31.97 14.24
N SER A 64 13.68 32.66 14.30
CA SER A 64 14.08 33.59 13.24
C SER A 64 14.57 32.92 11.94
N ASN A 65 14.97 31.65 11.99
CA ASN A 65 15.59 30.96 10.86
C ASN A 65 14.72 29.84 10.27
N ILE A 66 13.64 29.43 10.93
CA ILE A 66 12.73 28.41 10.40
C ILE A 66 12.12 28.82 9.06
N THR A 67 11.88 30.11 8.83
CA THR A 67 11.35 30.62 7.55
C THR A 67 12.36 30.58 6.41
N LYS A 68 13.65 30.46 6.73
CA LYS A 68 14.77 30.47 5.77
C LYS A 68 15.19 29.08 5.27
N VAL A 69 14.59 28.01 5.80
CA VAL A 69 14.95 26.63 5.41
C VAL A 69 14.54 26.33 3.97
N SER A 70 15.27 25.44 3.32
CA SER A 70 15.04 25.10 1.90
C SER A 70 14.17 23.85 1.71
N ASN A 71 14.10 22.97 2.72
CA ASN A 71 13.43 21.68 2.62
C ASN A 71 12.51 21.43 3.83
N PHE A 72 11.51 20.57 3.63
CA PHE A 72 10.49 20.28 4.63
C PHE A 72 11.04 19.51 5.85
N SER A 73 12.01 18.62 5.67
CA SER A 73 12.56 17.83 6.79
C SER A 73 13.24 18.72 7.84
N GLU A 74 14.03 19.69 7.39
CA GLU A 74 14.64 20.68 8.28
C GLU A 74 13.59 21.60 8.91
N PHE A 75 12.55 21.98 8.17
CA PHE A 75 11.42 22.74 8.69
C PHE A 75 10.71 21.99 9.83
N GLU A 76 10.37 20.72 9.60
CA GLU A 76 9.71 19.83 10.55
C GLU A 76 10.53 19.73 11.84
N GLN A 77 11.82 19.38 11.76
CA GLN A 77 12.68 19.25 12.93
C GLN A 77 12.74 20.54 13.76
N LYS A 78 12.81 21.70 13.09
CA LYS A 78 12.82 23.00 13.76
C LYS A 78 11.48 23.30 14.40
N LEU A 79 10.36 23.00 13.72
CA LEU A 79 9.02 23.24 14.24
C LEU A 79 8.74 22.39 15.49
N SER A 80 9.06 21.09 15.46
CA SER A 80 8.87 20.21 16.61
C SER A 80 9.73 20.66 17.80
N LYS A 81 10.98 21.09 17.54
CA LYS A 81 11.85 21.64 18.59
C LYS A 81 11.29 22.93 19.20
N ILE A 82 10.64 23.78 18.39
CA ILE A 82 9.93 24.96 18.91
C ILE A 82 8.75 24.51 19.79
N ALA A 83 7.94 23.56 19.32
CA ALA A 83 6.79 23.05 20.06
C ALA A 83 7.19 22.50 21.44
N ASP A 84 8.27 21.73 21.53
CA ASP A 84 8.72 21.08 22.77
C ASP A 84 9.34 22.04 23.79
N GLU A 85 10.06 23.06 23.30
CA GLU A 85 10.86 23.92 24.17
C GLU A 85 10.15 25.23 24.53
N ILE A 86 9.14 25.68 23.78
CA ILE A 86 8.51 27.00 23.98
C ILE A 86 7.94 27.17 25.40
N SER A 87 7.39 26.12 25.99
CA SER A 87 6.87 26.16 27.37
C SER A 87 7.98 26.40 28.42
N LYS A 88 9.26 26.24 28.11
CA LYS A 88 10.34 26.34 29.12
C LYS A 88 11.08 27.68 29.06
N ARG A 89 10.74 28.58 28.12
CA ARG A 89 11.62 29.69 27.71
C ARG A 89 11.07 31.10 27.94
N GLY A 90 9.90 31.24 28.56
CA GLY A 90 9.38 32.52 29.06
C GLY A 90 8.67 33.38 28.01
N LEU A 91 8.15 34.52 28.48
CA LEU A 91 7.27 35.42 27.73
C LEU A 91 7.95 36.06 26.51
N GLU A 92 9.21 36.44 26.62
CA GLU A 92 9.97 37.10 25.54
C GLU A 92 10.02 36.23 24.27
N ILE A 93 10.34 34.94 24.44
CA ILE A 93 10.41 34.00 23.31
C ILE A 93 9.02 33.73 22.73
N ALA A 94 7.99 33.68 23.58
CA ALA A 94 6.61 33.51 23.13
C ALA A 94 6.13 34.72 22.30
N ASN A 95 6.45 35.96 22.70
CA ASN A 95 6.17 37.15 21.90
C ASN A 95 6.89 37.13 20.56
N LYS A 96 8.15 36.66 20.53
CA LYS A 96 8.89 36.50 19.28
C LYS A 96 8.22 35.48 18.35
N LEU A 97 7.73 34.37 18.88
CA LEU A 97 6.95 33.39 18.11
C LEU A 97 5.65 34.01 17.59
N ASN A 98 4.98 34.85 18.37
CA ASN A 98 3.74 35.54 17.97
C ASN A 98 3.95 36.46 16.76
N LEU A 99 5.10 37.10 16.65
CA LEU A 99 5.44 37.95 15.51
C LEU A 99 5.74 37.16 14.22
N SER A 100 6.18 35.91 14.33
CA SER A 100 6.58 35.08 13.17
C SER A 100 5.55 34.01 12.79
N LYS A 101 4.42 33.90 13.49
CA LYS A 101 3.47 32.79 13.35
C LYS A 101 2.91 32.60 11.93
N GLU A 102 2.60 33.70 11.25
CA GLU A 102 2.07 33.66 9.87
C GLU A 102 3.14 33.24 8.86
N ASP A 103 4.37 33.74 9.02
CA ASP A 103 5.49 33.39 8.15
C ASP A 103 5.86 31.90 8.29
N ILE A 104 5.78 31.37 9.51
CA ILE A 104 6.02 29.95 9.80
C ILE A 104 4.98 29.08 9.09
N LEU A 105 3.69 29.41 9.21
CA LEU A 105 2.61 28.72 8.52
C LEU A 105 2.81 28.78 7.00
N THR A 106 3.01 29.99 6.46
CA THR A 106 3.23 30.21 5.03
C THR A 106 4.41 29.40 4.51
N LYS A 107 5.52 29.37 5.26
CA LYS A 107 6.69 28.57 4.88
C LYS A 107 6.39 27.08 4.83
N GLY A 108 5.69 26.54 5.83
CA GLY A 108 5.28 25.13 5.85
C GLY A 108 4.42 24.76 4.65
N LEU A 109 3.48 25.63 4.28
CA LEU A 109 2.61 25.42 3.11
C LEU A 109 3.38 25.49 1.79
N VAL A 110 4.32 26.44 1.64
CA VAL A 110 5.16 26.54 0.44
C VAL A 110 6.02 25.29 0.25
N LEU A 111 6.61 24.77 1.33
CA LEU A 111 7.48 23.59 1.27
C LEU A 111 6.74 22.29 0.95
N THR A 112 5.41 22.26 1.09
CA THR A 112 4.55 21.10 0.83
C THR A 112 3.80 21.20 -0.51
N LYS A 113 4.06 22.24 -1.29
CA LYS A 113 3.33 22.52 -2.54
C LYS A 113 3.44 21.38 -3.55
N ASP A 114 4.66 20.90 -3.80
CA ASP A 114 4.97 19.95 -4.87
C ASP A 114 5.01 18.50 -4.39
N PHE A 115 4.59 18.25 -3.16
CA PHE A 115 4.49 16.91 -2.59
C PHE A 115 3.38 16.10 -3.26
N ASP A 116 3.57 14.79 -3.37
CA ASP A 116 2.47 13.88 -3.70
C ASP A 116 1.42 13.85 -2.56
N ILE A 117 0.28 13.20 -2.80
CA ILE A 117 -0.82 13.24 -1.82
C ILE A 117 -0.45 12.56 -0.50
N LYS A 118 0.36 11.51 -0.54
CA LYS A 118 0.81 10.78 0.65
C LYS A 118 1.70 11.68 1.50
N GLN A 119 2.71 12.28 0.86
CA GLN A 119 3.62 13.25 1.49
C GLN A 119 2.86 14.45 2.05
N LYS A 120 1.84 14.97 1.33
CA LYS A 120 0.99 16.06 1.84
C LYS A 120 0.25 15.66 3.10
N ILE A 121 -0.43 14.51 3.12
CA ILE A 121 -1.16 14.03 4.31
C ILE A 121 -0.21 13.93 5.52
N GLU A 122 0.97 13.31 5.35
CA GLU A 122 1.95 13.17 6.42
C GLU A 122 2.46 14.52 6.94
N ALA A 123 2.83 15.42 6.02
CA ALA A 123 3.33 16.75 6.35
C ALA A 123 2.29 17.59 7.09
N TYR A 124 1.05 17.62 6.62
CA TYR A 124 -0.03 18.38 7.24
C TYR A 124 -0.38 17.84 8.64
N LYS A 125 -0.38 16.51 8.84
CA LYS A 125 -0.57 15.91 10.17
C LYS A 125 0.52 16.31 11.16
N LYS A 126 1.78 16.32 10.72
CA LYS A 126 2.91 16.74 11.56
C LYS A 126 2.83 18.22 11.93
N ILE A 127 2.61 19.10 10.95
CA ILE A 127 2.44 20.54 11.23
C ILE A 127 1.26 20.78 12.18
N SER A 128 0.12 20.15 11.93
CA SER A 128 -1.07 20.25 12.78
C SER A 128 -0.78 19.82 14.23
N SER A 129 -0.11 18.67 14.41
CA SER A 129 0.28 18.18 15.74
C SER A 129 1.20 19.16 16.46
N ASP A 130 2.25 19.65 15.80
CA ASP A 130 3.18 20.61 16.39
C ASP A 130 2.49 21.94 16.71
N PHE A 131 1.58 22.41 15.85
CA PHE A 131 0.78 23.62 16.09
C PHE A 131 -0.13 23.45 17.30
N SER A 132 -0.81 22.31 17.42
CA SER A 132 -1.64 21.99 18.59
C SER A 132 -0.80 21.99 19.88
N LEU A 133 0.41 21.40 19.82
CA LEU A 133 1.34 21.38 20.94
C LEU A 133 1.85 22.79 21.29
N ILE A 134 2.18 23.61 20.30
CA ILE A 134 2.56 25.03 20.50
C ILE A 134 1.43 25.76 21.22
N SER A 135 0.19 25.68 20.72
CA SER A 135 -0.96 26.35 21.34
C SER A 135 -1.09 25.98 22.82
N LYS A 136 -1.09 24.67 23.13
CA LYS A 136 -1.14 24.16 24.51
C LYS A 136 0.00 24.71 25.36
N ASN A 137 1.21 24.70 24.83
CA ASN A 137 2.43 25.10 25.54
C ASN A 137 2.54 26.62 25.73
N THR A 138 1.84 27.42 24.94
CA THR A 138 1.84 28.88 25.03
C THR A 138 0.71 29.45 25.89
N LYS A 139 -0.36 28.69 26.20
CA LYS A 139 -1.51 29.15 27.00
C LYS A 139 -1.09 29.81 28.34
N LYS A 140 -0.05 29.29 28.99
CA LYS A 140 0.44 29.82 30.28
C LYS A 140 1.10 31.20 30.23
N TYR A 141 1.42 31.70 29.03
CA TYR A 141 2.03 33.02 28.85
C TYR A 141 1.00 34.13 28.66
N ASN A 142 -0.30 33.81 28.64
CA ASN A 142 -1.41 34.76 28.46
C ASN A 142 -1.29 35.62 27.20
N ILE A 143 -0.68 35.09 26.13
CA ILE A 143 -0.67 35.70 24.79
C ILE A 143 -1.81 35.05 24.00
N GLU A 144 -3.02 35.58 24.18
CA GLU A 144 -4.24 34.97 23.66
C GLU A 144 -4.20 34.79 22.13
N GLU A 145 -3.74 35.80 21.41
CA GLU A 145 -3.55 35.80 19.95
C GLU A 145 -2.69 34.62 19.49
N LEU A 146 -1.57 34.36 20.17
CA LEU A 146 -0.64 33.28 19.84
C LEU A 146 -1.29 31.90 20.04
N SER A 147 -1.88 31.68 21.22
CA SER A 147 -2.51 30.40 21.53
C SER A 147 -3.70 30.10 20.63
N LYS A 148 -4.55 31.11 20.35
CA LYS A 148 -5.72 30.96 19.47
C LYS A 148 -5.31 30.70 18.03
N PHE A 149 -4.33 31.44 17.51
CA PHE A 149 -3.82 31.23 16.17
C PHE A 149 -3.38 29.78 15.96
N TYR A 150 -2.50 29.25 16.82
CA TYR A 150 -2.01 27.89 16.67
C TYR A 150 -3.09 26.83 16.91
N GLU A 151 -4.08 27.09 17.77
CA GLU A 151 -5.24 26.22 17.99
C GLU A 151 -6.09 26.14 16.71
N GLU A 152 -6.53 27.28 16.19
CA GLU A 152 -7.35 27.39 14.97
C GLU A 152 -6.63 26.85 13.74
N LYS A 153 -5.32 27.13 13.59
CA LYS A 153 -4.52 26.65 12.46
C LYS A 153 -4.23 25.16 12.55
N SER A 154 -4.07 24.59 13.74
CA SER A 154 -3.91 23.13 13.88
C SER A 154 -5.11 22.36 13.32
N ILE A 155 -6.31 22.90 13.51
CA ILE A 155 -7.57 22.29 13.04
C ILE A 155 -7.79 22.58 11.54
N SER A 156 -7.79 23.86 11.14
CA SER A 156 -8.06 24.25 9.74
C SER A 156 -7.03 23.70 8.74
N LEU A 157 -5.79 23.42 9.17
CA LEU A 157 -4.82 22.72 8.32
C LEU A 157 -5.35 21.37 7.84
N LEU A 158 -6.01 20.59 8.71
CA LEU A 158 -6.53 19.28 8.38
C LEU A 158 -7.92 19.35 7.77
N GLU A 159 -8.81 20.13 8.39
CA GLU A 159 -10.24 20.17 8.04
C GLU A 159 -10.52 21.01 6.79
N ASP A 160 -9.71 22.03 6.49
CA ASP A 160 -9.92 22.88 5.31
C ASP A 160 -8.83 22.68 4.28
N ASN A 161 -7.58 22.91 4.66
CA ASN A 161 -6.48 23.00 3.70
C ASN A 161 -6.14 21.63 3.11
N LEU A 162 -5.97 20.60 3.95
CA LEU A 162 -5.67 19.25 3.48
C LEU A 162 -6.86 18.65 2.73
N LEU A 163 -8.10 18.84 3.20
CA LEU A 163 -9.28 18.37 2.46
C LEU A 163 -9.36 18.95 1.04
N LYS A 164 -9.06 20.25 0.86
CA LYS A 164 -8.97 20.85 -0.49
C LYS A 164 -7.87 20.24 -1.35
N GLN A 165 -6.72 19.91 -0.76
CA GLN A 165 -5.64 19.23 -1.50
C GLN A 165 -6.03 17.81 -1.92
N ILE A 166 -6.68 17.06 -1.02
CA ILE A 166 -7.22 15.72 -1.28
C ILE A 166 -8.27 15.79 -2.39
N GLU A 167 -9.20 16.74 -2.32
CA GLU A 167 -10.22 16.94 -3.33
C GLU A 167 -9.63 17.28 -4.69
N ASN A 168 -8.68 18.21 -4.73
CA ASN A 168 -7.98 18.52 -5.96
C ASN A 168 -7.22 17.31 -6.51
N TYR A 169 -6.62 16.49 -5.66
CA TYR A 169 -5.91 15.29 -6.07
C TYR A 169 -6.85 14.27 -6.75
N TYR A 170 -7.90 13.81 -6.06
CA TYR A 170 -8.75 12.75 -6.61
C TYR A 170 -9.59 13.21 -7.81
N LYS A 171 -9.82 14.52 -7.99
CA LYS A 171 -10.48 15.07 -9.19
C LYS A 171 -9.60 15.10 -10.43
N ASN A 172 -8.28 15.07 -10.27
CA ASN A 172 -7.32 15.18 -11.37
C ASN A 172 -6.53 13.90 -11.63
N VAL A 173 -6.67 12.89 -10.77
CA VAL A 173 -6.00 11.60 -10.92
C VAL A 173 -6.65 10.78 -12.04
N ARG A 174 -5.83 10.00 -12.77
CA ARG A 174 -6.28 9.13 -13.85
C ARG A 174 -6.59 7.70 -13.41
N PHE A 175 -6.39 7.39 -12.13
CA PHE A 175 -6.58 6.06 -11.54
C PHE A 175 -5.83 4.95 -12.31
N THR A 176 -4.52 5.13 -12.49
CA THR A 176 -3.62 4.12 -13.08
C THR A 176 -3.03 3.22 -11.99
N GLN A 177 -2.37 2.12 -12.37
CA GLN A 177 -1.71 1.22 -11.40
C GLN A 177 -0.68 1.90 -10.49
N THR A 178 -0.03 2.97 -10.96
CA THR A 178 0.96 3.72 -10.18
C THR A 178 0.31 4.51 -9.05
N GLU A 179 -0.98 4.84 -9.16
CA GLU A 179 -1.71 5.62 -8.16
C GLU A 179 -2.38 4.77 -7.07
N ALA A 180 -2.34 3.44 -7.20
CA ALA A 180 -2.94 2.52 -6.23
C ALA A 180 -2.41 2.78 -4.81
N GLU A 181 -1.09 2.90 -4.65
CA GLU A 181 -0.46 3.14 -3.34
C GLU A 181 -0.87 4.48 -2.71
N ASN A 182 -0.99 5.53 -3.53
CA ASN A 182 -1.45 6.85 -3.08
C ASN A 182 -2.92 6.82 -2.63
N ILE A 183 -3.77 6.10 -3.36
CA ILE A 183 -5.18 5.93 -3.00
C ILE A 183 -5.32 5.05 -1.75
N ASP A 184 -4.54 3.99 -1.63
CA ASP A 184 -4.53 3.13 -0.45
C ASP A 184 -4.13 3.90 0.82
N PHE A 185 -3.14 4.78 0.70
CA PHE A 185 -2.75 5.67 1.78
C PHE A 185 -3.86 6.68 2.11
N LEU A 186 -4.50 7.27 1.09
CA LEU A 186 -5.61 8.21 1.26
C LEU A 186 -6.81 7.55 1.96
N VAL A 187 -7.17 6.32 1.57
CA VAL A 187 -8.28 5.56 2.18
C VAL A 187 -7.94 5.20 3.62
N SER A 188 -6.71 4.78 3.89
CA SER A 188 -6.23 4.53 5.25
C SER A 188 -6.33 5.78 6.13
N TYR A 189 -5.93 6.94 5.59
CA TYR A 189 -6.08 8.22 6.27
C TYR A 189 -7.54 8.56 6.52
N ALA A 190 -8.41 8.45 5.52
CA ALA A 190 -9.84 8.72 5.65
C ALA A 190 -10.48 7.85 6.74
N ASN A 191 -10.13 6.56 6.80
CA ASN A 191 -10.61 5.63 7.82
C ASN A 191 -10.15 5.97 9.24
N SER A 192 -9.09 6.78 9.39
CA SER A 192 -8.64 7.27 10.71
C SER A 192 -9.41 8.51 11.20
N LEU A 193 -10.24 9.12 10.35
CA LEU A 193 -11.05 10.28 10.70
C LEU A 193 -12.33 9.86 11.43
N SER A 194 -12.91 10.79 12.19
CA SER A 194 -14.23 10.61 12.82
C SER A 194 -15.34 10.38 11.80
N ASN A 195 -15.26 11.02 10.64
CA ASN A 195 -16.16 10.82 9.51
C ASN A 195 -15.39 10.51 8.22
N PRO A 196 -15.12 9.23 7.92
CA PRO A 196 -14.42 8.82 6.71
C PRO A 196 -15.14 9.22 5.40
N LEU A 197 -16.46 9.37 5.45
CA LEU A 197 -17.29 9.61 4.26
C LEU A 197 -17.03 10.97 3.60
N VAL A 198 -16.44 11.92 4.34
CA VAL A 198 -16.04 13.23 3.79
C VAL A 198 -15.03 13.08 2.66
N ILE A 199 -14.20 12.04 2.70
CA ILE A 199 -13.22 11.73 1.64
C ILE A 199 -13.69 10.57 0.77
N LEU A 200 -14.16 9.48 1.39
CA LEU A 200 -14.43 8.23 0.67
C LEU A 200 -15.57 8.35 -0.34
N LYS A 201 -16.67 9.04 0.00
CA LYS A 201 -17.83 9.16 -0.90
C LYS A 201 -17.53 10.02 -2.13
N PRO A 202 -16.91 11.21 -2.01
CA PRO A 202 -16.46 11.96 -3.18
C PRO A 202 -15.45 11.21 -4.04
N LEU A 203 -14.48 10.51 -3.41
CA LEU A 203 -13.51 9.68 -4.13
C LEU A 203 -14.20 8.57 -4.94
N GLU A 204 -15.14 7.84 -4.33
CA GLU A 204 -15.90 6.81 -5.03
C GLU A 204 -16.71 7.40 -6.20
N ASN A 205 -17.32 8.57 -6.00
CA ASN A 205 -18.05 9.26 -7.06
C ASN A 205 -17.15 9.62 -8.25
N GLU A 206 -15.92 10.09 -8.02
CA GLU A 206 -14.98 10.38 -9.11
C GLU A 206 -14.52 9.11 -9.83
N ILE A 207 -14.22 8.02 -9.11
CA ILE A 207 -13.91 6.72 -9.71
C ILE A 207 -15.08 6.23 -10.57
N ASN A 208 -16.31 6.38 -10.07
CA ASN A 208 -17.52 5.95 -10.76
C ASN A 208 -17.84 6.73 -12.05
N LYS A 209 -17.16 7.84 -12.33
CA LYS A 209 -17.28 8.54 -13.62
C LYS A 209 -16.56 7.82 -14.76
N PHE A 210 -15.60 6.96 -14.43
CA PHE A 210 -14.86 6.20 -15.43
C PHE A 210 -15.63 4.94 -15.83
N SER A 211 -15.45 4.51 -17.08
CA SER A 211 -16.03 3.26 -17.56
C SER A 211 -15.26 2.05 -17.02
N PHE A 212 -15.93 1.20 -16.25
CA PHE A 212 -15.38 -0.07 -15.76
C PHE A 212 -15.26 -1.14 -16.85
N THR A 213 -16.01 -0.99 -17.94
CA THR A 213 -16.06 -1.93 -19.06
C THR A 213 -15.05 -1.60 -20.16
N PHE A 214 -14.65 -0.34 -20.31
CA PHE A 214 -13.77 0.12 -21.39
C PHE A 214 -12.43 0.70 -20.94
N ASN A 215 -12.24 1.05 -19.66
CA ASN A 215 -10.98 1.60 -19.17
C ASN A 215 -10.06 0.52 -18.57
N LEU A 216 -9.07 0.07 -19.35
CA LEU A 216 -8.09 -0.92 -18.91
C LEU A 216 -7.23 -0.43 -17.73
N GLU A 217 -6.86 0.85 -17.71
CA GLU A 217 -6.01 1.38 -16.62
C GLU A 217 -6.76 1.41 -15.30
N LEU A 218 -8.04 1.78 -15.31
CA LEU A 218 -8.92 1.67 -14.15
C LEU A 218 -9.04 0.22 -13.68
N PHE A 219 -9.29 -0.72 -14.60
CA PHE A 219 -9.38 -2.15 -14.27
C PHE A 219 -8.13 -2.64 -13.55
N LYS A 220 -6.96 -2.32 -14.11
CA LYS A 220 -5.66 -2.67 -13.54
C LYS A 220 -5.41 -2.00 -12.19
N PHE A 221 -5.83 -0.74 -12.03
CA PHE A 221 -5.77 0.00 -10.77
C PHE A 221 -6.61 -0.69 -9.69
N ILE A 222 -7.87 -1.03 -9.97
CA ILE A 222 -8.76 -1.71 -9.02
C ILE A 222 -8.18 -3.04 -8.57
N LYS A 223 -7.59 -3.82 -9.50
CA LYS A 223 -6.94 -5.10 -9.17
C LYS A 223 -5.67 -4.92 -8.33
N LYS A 224 -5.03 -3.75 -8.35
CA LYS A 224 -3.83 -3.45 -7.58
C LYS A 224 -4.11 -2.85 -6.20
N LEU A 225 -5.31 -2.31 -5.94
CA LEU A 225 -5.69 -1.79 -4.62
C LEU A 225 -5.49 -2.85 -3.52
N ASP A 226 -4.83 -2.46 -2.43
CA ASP A 226 -4.63 -3.34 -1.30
C ASP A 226 -5.96 -3.65 -0.59
N LYS A 227 -6.19 -4.95 -0.38
CA LYS A 227 -7.40 -5.49 0.22
C LYS A 227 -7.48 -5.21 1.73
N ASN A 228 -6.35 -4.85 2.36
CA ASN A 228 -6.29 -4.56 3.78
C ASN A 228 -6.49 -3.07 4.07
N SER A 229 -5.66 -2.20 3.49
CA SER A 229 -5.71 -0.76 3.69
C SER A 229 -6.97 -0.11 3.10
N SER A 230 -7.40 -0.56 1.93
CA SER A 230 -8.59 -0.07 1.22
C SER A 230 -9.77 -1.02 1.27
N LYS A 231 -9.88 -1.88 2.29
CA LYS A 231 -10.83 -3.01 2.32
C LYS A 231 -12.23 -2.71 1.77
N VAL A 232 -12.87 -1.64 2.25
CA VAL A 232 -14.24 -1.28 1.81
C VAL A 232 -14.28 -0.84 0.35
N LEU A 233 -13.38 0.06 -0.06
CA LEU A 233 -13.32 0.58 -1.43
C LEU A 233 -12.91 -0.52 -2.42
N SER A 234 -11.83 -1.25 -2.10
CA SER A 234 -11.34 -2.37 -2.91
C SER A 234 -12.39 -3.45 -3.07
N TYR A 235 -13.11 -3.82 -2.01
CA TYR A 235 -14.21 -4.77 -2.09
C TYR A 235 -15.35 -4.27 -2.98
N ALA A 236 -15.79 -3.02 -2.79
CA ALA A 236 -16.88 -2.44 -3.57
C ALA A 236 -16.55 -2.38 -5.07
N LEU A 237 -15.33 -1.93 -5.41
CA LEU A 237 -14.88 -1.81 -6.80
C LEU A 237 -14.65 -3.17 -7.46
N ASN A 238 -14.02 -4.12 -6.74
CA ASN A 238 -13.87 -5.49 -7.25
C ASN A 238 -15.24 -6.17 -7.43
N LYS A 239 -16.18 -5.99 -6.50
CA LYS A 239 -17.54 -6.51 -6.63
C LYS A 239 -18.21 -6.00 -7.92
N LYS A 240 -18.09 -4.70 -8.22
CA LYS A 240 -18.60 -4.14 -9.49
C LYS A 240 -17.95 -4.81 -10.70
N ILE A 241 -16.63 -5.02 -10.68
CA ILE A 241 -15.95 -5.75 -11.77
C ILE A 241 -16.50 -7.17 -11.92
N GLU A 242 -16.63 -7.92 -10.83
CA GLU A 242 -17.14 -9.30 -10.90
C GLU A 242 -18.59 -9.34 -11.43
N GLU A 243 -19.44 -8.38 -11.01
CA GLU A 243 -20.81 -8.24 -11.54
C GLU A 243 -20.84 -8.00 -13.06
N LEU A 244 -19.85 -7.28 -13.61
CA LEU A 244 -19.73 -7.09 -15.07
C LEU A 244 -19.41 -8.40 -15.80
N PHE A 245 -18.51 -9.23 -15.25
CA PHE A 245 -18.15 -10.53 -15.85
C PHE A 245 -19.28 -11.56 -15.74
N CYS A 246 -20.11 -11.46 -14.70
CA CYS A 246 -21.30 -12.31 -14.54
C CYS A 246 -22.51 -11.82 -15.35
N SER A 247 -22.45 -10.62 -15.95
CA SER A 247 -23.56 -10.08 -16.71
C SER A 247 -23.64 -10.68 -18.11
N GLU A 248 -24.83 -11.10 -18.49
CA GLU A 248 -25.11 -11.60 -19.83
C GLU A 248 -25.19 -10.48 -20.89
N ARG A 249 -25.19 -9.20 -20.51
CA ARG A 249 -25.45 -8.09 -21.45
C ARG A 249 -24.39 -6.99 -21.46
N GLU A 250 -23.55 -6.93 -20.42
CA GLU A 250 -22.51 -5.91 -20.33
C GLU A 250 -21.44 -6.12 -21.40
N LYS A 251 -20.87 -5.02 -21.92
CA LYS A 251 -19.89 -5.03 -23.01
C LYS A 251 -18.50 -4.76 -22.49
N ILE A 252 -17.75 -5.80 -22.15
CA ILE A 252 -16.38 -5.66 -21.68
C ILE A 252 -15.44 -5.52 -22.87
N SER A 253 -14.63 -4.47 -22.87
CA SER A 253 -13.70 -4.19 -23.97
C SER A 253 -12.72 -5.34 -24.22
N VAL A 254 -12.37 -5.54 -25.50
CA VAL A 254 -11.33 -6.48 -25.94
C VAL A 254 -10.03 -6.27 -25.17
N ALA A 255 -9.65 -5.04 -24.87
CA ALA A 255 -8.43 -4.73 -24.13
C ALA A 255 -8.44 -5.30 -22.71
N ILE A 256 -9.57 -5.21 -21.98
CA ILE A 256 -9.72 -5.78 -20.64
C ILE A 256 -9.72 -7.31 -20.71
N LEU A 257 -10.50 -7.90 -21.60
CA LEU A 257 -10.56 -9.36 -21.76
C LEU A 257 -9.19 -9.94 -22.13
N ALA A 258 -8.47 -9.30 -23.07
CA ALA A 258 -7.12 -9.71 -23.45
C ALA A 258 -6.11 -9.59 -22.30
N TYR A 259 -6.30 -8.64 -21.40
CA TYR A 259 -5.49 -8.54 -20.18
C TYR A 259 -5.79 -9.69 -19.22
N VAL A 260 -7.06 -9.99 -18.96
CA VAL A 260 -7.47 -11.09 -18.06
C VAL A 260 -7.07 -12.46 -18.61
N LEU A 261 -7.09 -12.65 -19.93
CA LEU A 261 -6.58 -13.87 -20.57
C LEU A 261 -5.08 -14.11 -20.36
N LYS A 262 -4.32 -13.08 -19.95
CA LYS A 262 -2.89 -13.20 -19.62
C LYS A 262 -2.64 -13.45 -18.13
N THR A 263 -3.67 -13.42 -17.29
CA THR A 263 -3.58 -13.72 -15.86
C THR A 263 -4.03 -15.15 -15.57
N ASP A 264 -4.00 -15.54 -14.29
CA ASP A 264 -4.55 -16.80 -13.79
C ASP A 264 -6.09 -16.82 -13.73
N GLU A 265 -6.76 -15.70 -14.02
CA GLU A 265 -8.22 -15.56 -13.97
C GLU A 265 -8.91 -15.84 -15.33
N LYS A 266 -8.27 -16.59 -16.24
CA LYS A 266 -8.80 -16.84 -17.60
C LYS A 266 -10.23 -17.38 -17.63
N GLN A 267 -10.58 -18.22 -16.67
CA GLN A 267 -11.91 -18.82 -16.55
C GLN A 267 -13.02 -17.76 -16.55
N LYS A 268 -12.78 -16.57 -15.99
CA LYS A 268 -13.75 -15.48 -15.99
C LYS A 268 -14.10 -15.01 -17.40
N VAL A 269 -13.11 -14.98 -18.30
CA VAL A 269 -13.32 -14.60 -19.69
C VAL A 269 -14.08 -15.69 -20.43
N TYR A 270 -13.77 -16.96 -20.17
CA TYR A 270 -14.49 -18.09 -20.74
C TYR A 270 -15.97 -18.06 -20.34
N ASP A 271 -16.25 -17.92 -19.04
CA ASP A 271 -17.61 -17.87 -18.52
C ASP A 271 -18.38 -16.66 -19.05
N TYR A 272 -17.74 -15.49 -19.10
CA TYR A 272 -18.33 -14.28 -19.68
C TYR A 272 -18.71 -14.50 -21.15
N ILE A 273 -17.78 -15.00 -21.98
CA ILE A 273 -18.04 -15.26 -23.41
C ILE A 273 -19.14 -16.30 -23.58
N SER A 274 -19.15 -17.38 -22.79
CA SER A 274 -20.18 -18.43 -22.90
C SER A 274 -21.58 -17.96 -22.56
N ASN A 275 -21.73 -16.94 -21.70
CA ASN A 275 -23.03 -16.46 -21.22
C ASN A 275 -23.49 -15.15 -21.90
N LEU A 276 -22.64 -14.53 -22.72
CA LEU A 276 -22.93 -13.24 -23.36
C LEU A 276 -24.11 -13.33 -24.35
N LYS A 277 -25.12 -12.50 -24.17
CA LYS A 277 -26.34 -12.42 -24.99
C LYS A 277 -26.33 -11.30 -26.03
N ASP A 278 -25.36 -10.38 -25.97
CA ASP A 278 -25.23 -9.32 -26.99
C ASP A 278 -24.52 -9.86 -28.24
N ASN A 279 -25.31 -10.10 -29.29
CA ASN A 279 -24.83 -10.66 -30.56
C ASN A 279 -23.70 -9.82 -31.19
N ASN A 280 -23.88 -8.51 -31.32
CA ASN A 280 -22.90 -7.63 -31.97
C ASN A 280 -21.57 -7.61 -31.22
N HIS A 281 -21.63 -7.59 -29.90
CA HIS A 281 -20.44 -7.65 -29.07
C HIS A 281 -19.78 -9.02 -29.17
N LEU A 282 -20.53 -10.12 -29.06
CA LEU A 282 -20.01 -11.48 -29.23
C LEU A 282 -19.34 -11.67 -30.60
N GLN A 283 -19.95 -11.16 -31.68
CA GLN A 283 -19.37 -11.16 -33.03
C GLN A 283 -18.03 -10.39 -33.07
N THR A 284 -17.95 -9.26 -32.37
CA THR A 284 -16.71 -8.50 -32.25
C THR A 284 -15.64 -9.30 -31.50
N LEU A 285 -16.00 -9.94 -30.39
CA LEU A 285 -15.09 -10.77 -29.60
C LEU A 285 -14.60 -11.98 -30.41
N TYR A 286 -15.49 -12.62 -31.16
CA TYR A 286 -15.16 -13.72 -32.07
C TYR A 286 -14.05 -13.30 -33.04
N PHE A 287 -14.22 -12.18 -33.74
CA PHE A 287 -13.21 -11.67 -34.67
C PHE A 287 -11.90 -11.28 -34.01
N ASN A 288 -11.86 -11.05 -32.70
CA ASN A 288 -10.64 -10.68 -31.98
C ASN A 288 -9.94 -11.87 -31.34
N PHE A 289 -10.67 -12.90 -30.92
CA PHE A 289 -10.13 -13.95 -30.04
C PHE A 289 -10.23 -15.37 -30.59
N PHE A 290 -11.32 -15.72 -31.29
CA PHE A 290 -11.56 -17.09 -31.72
C PHE A 290 -10.50 -17.57 -32.70
N ALA A 291 -9.95 -18.76 -32.47
CA ALA A 291 -8.91 -19.41 -33.28
C ALA A 291 -7.62 -18.59 -33.46
N LYS A 292 -7.41 -17.52 -32.67
CA LYS A 292 -6.22 -16.65 -32.76
C LYS A 292 -5.12 -17.02 -31.78
N SER A 293 -5.39 -17.93 -30.86
CA SER A 293 -4.44 -18.40 -29.87
C SER A 293 -4.49 -19.93 -29.78
N LYS A 294 -3.55 -20.54 -29.05
CA LYS A 294 -3.57 -22.00 -28.79
C LYS A 294 -4.48 -22.38 -27.61
N ASP A 295 -5.30 -21.45 -27.14
CA ASP A 295 -6.14 -21.59 -25.95
C ASP A 295 -7.49 -22.22 -26.35
N ILE A 296 -7.53 -23.56 -26.40
CA ILE A 296 -8.72 -24.29 -26.85
C ILE A 296 -9.94 -24.01 -25.96
N ASP A 297 -9.74 -23.74 -24.67
CA ASP A 297 -10.83 -23.45 -23.73
C ASP A 297 -11.53 -22.13 -24.06
N LEU A 298 -10.76 -21.14 -24.54
CA LEU A 298 -11.33 -19.90 -25.06
C LEU A 298 -12.20 -20.14 -26.29
N ASP A 299 -11.73 -20.95 -27.22
CA ASP A 299 -12.49 -21.28 -28.44
C ASP A 299 -13.76 -22.07 -28.11
N LEU A 300 -13.67 -23.02 -27.18
CA LEU A 300 -14.80 -23.79 -26.69
C LEU A 300 -15.81 -22.90 -25.94
N ALA A 301 -15.36 -21.83 -25.28
CA ALA A 301 -16.26 -20.87 -24.65
C ALA A 301 -17.17 -20.15 -25.66
N PHE A 302 -16.66 -19.84 -26.86
CA PHE A 302 -17.45 -19.31 -27.98
C PHE A 302 -18.46 -20.33 -28.52
N ILE A 303 -18.05 -21.60 -28.63
CA ILE A 303 -18.90 -22.70 -29.13
C ILE A 303 -20.04 -23.03 -28.15
N LYS A 304 -19.75 -22.94 -26.85
CA LYS A 304 -20.74 -23.15 -25.78
C LYS A 304 -21.85 -22.09 -25.82
N ASN A 305 -21.56 -20.87 -26.25
CA ASN A 305 -22.55 -19.81 -26.35
C ASN A 305 -23.65 -20.17 -27.37
N GLU A 306 -24.91 -19.97 -27.02
CA GLU A 306 -26.06 -20.31 -27.87
C GLU A 306 -26.50 -19.19 -28.82
N ILE A 307 -25.96 -17.98 -28.67
CA ILE A 307 -26.27 -16.84 -29.52
C ILE A 307 -25.71 -17.07 -30.92
N GLU A 308 -26.59 -16.95 -31.91
CA GLU A 308 -26.21 -17.07 -33.31
C GLU A 308 -25.38 -15.87 -33.77
N ILE A 309 -24.14 -16.14 -34.16
CA ILE A 309 -23.22 -15.19 -34.81
C ILE A 309 -22.71 -15.80 -36.12
N VAL A 310 -22.15 -15.00 -37.02
CA VAL A 310 -21.44 -15.51 -38.20
C VAL A 310 -20.12 -16.14 -37.74
N ASN A 311 -20.00 -17.45 -37.93
CA ASN A 311 -18.89 -18.26 -37.43
C ASN A 311 -18.47 -19.38 -38.40
N ASP A 312 -17.29 -19.95 -38.17
CA ASP A 312 -16.74 -21.11 -38.86
C ASP A 312 -16.49 -22.30 -37.90
N TYR A 313 -17.20 -22.34 -36.77
CA TYR A 313 -16.93 -23.24 -35.64
C TYR A 313 -16.80 -24.72 -36.05
N LYS A 314 -17.65 -25.19 -36.97
CA LYS A 314 -17.65 -26.58 -37.44
C LYS A 314 -16.36 -26.93 -38.16
N GLU A 315 -15.92 -26.09 -39.09
CA GLU A 315 -14.69 -26.33 -39.85
C GLU A 315 -13.46 -26.27 -38.94
N TYR A 316 -13.45 -25.31 -38.01
CA TYR A 316 -12.39 -25.18 -37.02
C TYR A 316 -12.26 -26.43 -36.14
N ILE A 317 -13.36 -26.90 -35.53
CA ILE A 317 -13.33 -28.06 -34.63
C ILE A 317 -12.97 -29.34 -35.38
N ASN A 318 -13.53 -29.56 -36.57
CA ASN A 318 -13.17 -30.72 -37.39
C ASN A 318 -11.67 -30.71 -37.74
N SER A 319 -11.10 -29.53 -38.01
CA SER A 319 -9.67 -29.36 -38.22
C SER A 319 -8.87 -29.68 -36.95
N GLN A 320 -9.25 -29.13 -35.79
CA GLN A 320 -8.56 -29.40 -34.52
C GLN A 320 -8.55 -30.89 -34.17
N ILE A 321 -9.67 -31.59 -34.36
CA ILE A 321 -9.76 -33.04 -34.13
C ILE A 321 -8.88 -33.79 -35.14
N THR A 322 -8.91 -33.40 -36.41
CA THR A 322 -8.15 -34.08 -37.46
C THR A 322 -6.65 -33.91 -37.29
N TYR A 323 -6.17 -32.72 -36.95
CA TYR A 323 -4.73 -32.46 -36.74
C TYR A 323 -4.21 -33.11 -35.46
N ASN A 324 -5.02 -33.17 -34.41
CA ASN A 324 -4.62 -33.71 -33.10
C ASN A 324 -5.14 -35.14 -32.88
N TRP A 325 -5.46 -35.89 -33.94
CA TRP A 325 -6.17 -37.17 -33.86
C TRP A 325 -5.51 -38.26 -32.99
N LYS A 326 -4.21 -38.12 -32.70
CA LYS A 326 -3.45 -39.03 -31.83
C LYS A 326 -3.48 -38.64 -30.35
N ASP A 327 -3.85 -37.40 -30.01
CA ASP A 327 -3.98 -36.94 -28.63
C ASP A 327 -5.42 -37.18 -28.15
N LEU A 328 -5.67 -38.40 -27.66
CA LEU A 328 -6.99 -38.81 -27.21
C LEU A 328 -7.52 -37.96 -26.06
N LYS A 329 -6.63 -37.47 -25.19
CA LYS A 329 -7.03 -36.65 -24.04
C LYS A 329 -7.55 -35.29 -24.52
N PHE A 330 -6.85 -34.68 -25.47
CA PHE A 330 -7.26 -33.43 -26.10
C PHE A 330 -8.56 -33.57 -26.91
N ILE A 331 -8.70 -34.63 -27.71
CA ILE A 331 -9.94 -34.86 -28.49
C ILE A 331 -11.12 -35.10 -27.56
N LYS A 332 -10.95 -35.91 -26.50
CA LYS A 332 -12.00 -36.14 -25.49
C LYS A 332 -12.42 -34.85 -24.81
N HIS A 333 -11.46 -33.98 -24.50
CA HIS A 333 -11.75 -32.65 -23.93
C HIS A 333 -12.63 -31.82 -24.86
N ILE A 334 -12.28 -31.75 -26.16
CA ILE A 334 -13.09 -31.04 -27.15
C ILE A 334 -14.49 -31.67 -27.30
N ILE A 335 -14.56 -32.96 -27.57
CA ILE A 335 -15.82 -33.65 -27.89
C ILE A 335 -16.80 -33.61 -26.70
N ASN A 336 -16.31 -33.71 -25.46
CA ASN A 336 -17.17 -33.64 -24.28
C ASN A 336 -17.60 -32.22 -23.92
N SER A 337 -17.08 -31.19 -24.60
CA SER A 337 -17.42 -29.81 -24.30
C SER A 337 -18.81 -29.44 -24.79
N SER A 338 -19.50 -28.61 -24.00
CA SER A 338 -20.85 -28.16 -24.30
C SER A 338 -20.90 -27.38 -25.62
N GLY A 339 -21.96 -27.57 -26.41
CA GLY A 339 -22.15 -26.92 -27.71
C GLY A 339 -21.45 -27.62 -28.89
N VAL A 340 -20.42 -28.45 -28.65
CA VAL A 340 -19.65 -29.08 -29.75
C VAL A 340 -20.50 -30.02 -30.60
N LEU A 341 -21.31 -30.89 -29.97
CA LEU A 341 -22.25 -31.77 -30.70
C LEU A 341 -23.20 -30.99 -31.62
N ARG A 342 -23.73 -29.85 -31.14
CA ARG A 342 -24.62 -28.96 -31.91
C ARG A 342 -23.89 -28.39 -33.13
N VAL A 343 -22.63 -28.01 -32.97
CA VAL A 343 -21.82 -27.39 -34.01
C VAL A 343 -21.37 -28.38 -35.08
N ILE A 344 -20.76 -29.51 -34.70
CA ILE A 344 -20.23 -30.47 -35.68
C ILE A 344 -21.31 -31.41 -36.23
N GLY A 345 -22.35 -31.68 -35.44
CA GLY A 345 -23.47 -32.54 -35.80
C GLY A 345 -23.26 -34.01 -35.39
N HIS A 346 -24.36 -34.76 -35.28
CA HIS A 346 -24.39 -36.12 -34.73
C HIS A 346 -23.53 -37.13 -35.49
N ILE A 347 -23.46 -37.03 -36.83
CA ILE A 347 -22.70 -37.97 -37.67
C ILE A 347 -21.20 -37.80 -37.42
N ASP A 348 -20.71 -36.58 -37.52
CA ASP A 348 -19.29 -36.26 -37.32
C ASP A 348 -18.87 -36.59 -35.87
N TYR A 349 -19.72 -36.25 -34.90
CA TYR A 349 -19.51 -36.62 -33.50
C TYR A 349 -19.38 -38.12 -33.28
N ARG A 350 -20.28 -38.93 -33.85
CA ARG A 350 -20.23 -40.40 -33.76
C ARG A 350 -18.96 -40.96 -34.39
N ASN A 351 -18.58 -40.48 -35.57
CA ASN A 351 -17.37 -40.92 -36.25
C ASN A 351 -16.12 -40.66 -35.40
N VAL A 352 -16.07 -39.52 -34.71
CA VAL A 352 -14.96 -39.20 -33.80
C VAL A 352 -14.95 -40.14 -32.58
N LEU A 353 -16.12 -40.43 -31.98
CA LEU A 353 -16.21 -41.40 -30.87
C LEU A 353 -15.75 -42.80 -31.27
N GLU A 354 -16.22 -43.32 -32.40
CA GLU A 354 -15.81 -44.64 -32.91
C GLU A 354 -14.29 -44.69 -33.18
N ARG A 355 -13.70 -43.58 -33.62
CA ARG A 355 -12.26 -43.46 -33.81
C ARG A 355 -11.49 -43.43 -32.50
N ILE A 356 -11.99 -42.71 -31.50
CA ILE A 356 -11.41 -42.70 -30.14
C ILE A 356 -11.41 -44.12 -29.58
N GLU A 357 -12.53 -44.83 -29.63
CA GLU A 357 -12.68 -46.20 -29.13
C GLU A 357 -11.68 -47.18 -29.77
N LYS A 358 -11.51 -47.10 -31.10
CA LYS A 358 -10.52 -47.93 -31.82
C LYS A 358 -9.10 -47.66 -31.32
N LEU A 359 -8.74 -46.40 -31.15
CA LEU A 359 -7.39 -46.01 -30.71
C LEU A 359 -7.13 -46.37 -29.26
N GLU A 360 -8.13 -46.30 -28.38
CA GLU A 360 -7.99 -46.77 -26.99
C GLU A 360 -7.73 -48.26 -26.92
N ASN A 361 -8.47 -49.05 -27.69
CA ASN A 361 -8.26 -50.50 -27.78
C ASN A 361 -6.86 -50.85 -28.33
N GLU A 362 -6.36 -50.10 -29.30
CA GLU A 362 -4.98 -50.25 -29.80
C GLU A 362 -3.93 -49.89 -28.75
N VAL A 363 -4.14 -48.82 -27.98
CA VAL A 363 -3.23 -48.41 -26.88
C VAL A 363 -3.19 -49.48 -25.79
N ASP A 364 -4.35 -49.99 -25.37
CA ASP A 364 -4.45 -51.02 -24.34
C ASP A 364 -3.84 -52.36 -24.80
N PHE A 365 -4.06 -52.73 -26.06
CA PHE A 365 -3.42 -53.90 -26.66
C PHE A 365 -1.89 -53.75 -26.68
N ASN A 366 -1.38 -52.60 -27.13
CA ASN A 366 0.06 -52.34 -27.17
C ASN A 366 0.70 -52.30 -25.77
N ALA A 367 0.01 -51.75 -24.77
CA ALA A 367 0.47 -51.79 -23.38
C ALA A 367 0.54 -53.24 -22.84
N THR A 368 -0.44 -54.07 -23.19
CA THR A 368 -0.46 -55.49 -22.83
C THR A 368 0.69 -56.25 -23.51
N VAL A 369 0.93 -56.02 -24.80
CA VAL A 369 2.05 -56.61 -25.55
C VAL A 369 3.39 -56.16 -24.97
N ALA A 370 3.55 -54.88 -24.63
CA ALA A 370 4.77 -54.38 -24.00
C ALA A 370 5.05 -55.07 -22.66
N LYS A 371 4.03 -55.25 -21.82
CA LYS A 371 4.13 -55.97 -20.55
C LYS A 371 4.48 -57.44 -20.74
N ILE A 372 3.89 -58.10 -21.74
CA ILE A 372 4.23 -59.50 -22.10
C ILE A 372 5.69 -59.59 -22.57
N LEU A 373 6.14 -58.68 -23.44
CA LEU A 373 7.52 -58.64 -23.91
C LEU A 373 8.52 -58.39 -22.78
N GLU A 374 8.17 -57.56 -21.80
CA GLU A 374 8.98 -57.34 -20.60
C GLU A 374 9.10 -58.61 -19.75
N VAL A 375 7.97 -59.30 -19.52
CA VAL A 375 7.97 -60.60 -18.82
C VAL A 375 8.78 -61.64 -19.60
N SER A 376 8.65 -61.70 -20.93
CA SER A 376 9.44 -62.60 -21.77
C SER A 376 10.93 -62.30 -21.71
N ARG A 377 11.34 -61.02 -21.73
CA ARG A 377 12.75 -60.62 -21.56
C ARG A 377 13.31 -61.01 -20.19
N ASN A 378 12.51 -60.84 -19.13
CA ASN A 378 12.89 -61.25 -17.79
C ASN A 378 13.03 -62.78 -17.68
N ALA A 379 12.11 -63.54 -18.28
CA ALA A 379 12.19 -65.00 -18.35
C ALA A 379 13.43 -65.48 -19.14
N GLU A 380 13.74 -64.83 -20.26
CA GLU A 380 14.95 -65.14 -21.05
C GLU A 380 16.23 -64.88 -20.24
N LYS A 381 16.27 -63.79 -19.47
CA LYS A 381 17.39 -63.46 -18.58
C LYS A 381 17.58 -64.55 -17.51
N ILE A 382 16.50 -64.96 -16.85
CA ILE A 382 16.52 -66.03 -15.84
C ILE A 382 16.97 -67.36 -16.47
N ALA A 383 16.50 -67.68 -17.69
CA ALA A 383 16.91 -68.89 -18.40
C ALA A 383 18.40 -68.88 -18.77
N LYS A 384 18.94 -67.73 -19.17
CA LYS A 384 20.39 -67.55 -19.43
C LYS A 384 21.21 -67.71 -18.15
N GLU A 385 20.76 -67.13 -17.04
CA GLU A 385 21.40 -67.28 -15.72
C GLU A 385 21.36 -68.74 -15.24
N ALA A 386 20.22 -69.42 -15.34
CA ALA A 386 20.09 -70.83 -15.02
C ALA A 386 20.98 -71.73 -15.90
N LYS A 387 21.08 -71.44 -17.21
CA LYS A 387 21.97 -72.14 -18.13
C LYS A 387 23.45 -71.90 -17.83
N ALA A 388 23.80 -70.70 -17.37
CA ALA A 388 25.16 -70.40 -16.91
C ALA A 388 25.50 -71.20 -15.63
N ILE A 389 24.58 -71.25 -14.66
CA ILE A 389 24.73 -72.03 -13.42
C ILE A 389 24.84 -73.54 -13.72
N ALA A 390 24.05 -74.04 -14.66
CA ALA A 390 24.09 -75.44 -15.09
C ALA A 390 25.39 -75.81 -15.84
N ARG A 391 26.08 -74.83 -16.43
CA ARG A 391 27.40 -75.02 -17.08
C ARG A 391 28.58 -74.83 -16.13
N SER A 392 28.36 -74.31 -14.92
CA SER A 392 29.38 -74.14 -13.88
C SER A 392 29.39 -75.26 -12.84
N LYS A 393 28.56 -76.29 -13.01
CA LYS A 393 28.68 -77.60 -12.36
C LYS A 393 29.28 -78.57 -13.37
#